data_AF-A0A951TP61-F1
#
_entry.id   AF-A0A951TP61-F1
#
_cell.length_a   1.000
_cell.length_b   1.000
_cell.length_c   1.000
_cell.angle_alpha   90.00
_cell.angle_beta   90.00
_cell.angle_gamma   90.00
#
_symmetry.space_group_name_H-M   'P 1'
#
loop_
_entity.id
_entity.type
_entity.pdbx_description
1 polymer ?
#
loop_
_entity_poly.entity_id
_entity_poly.type
_entity_poly.pdbx_seq_one_letter_code
_entity_poly.pdbx_strand_id
1 'polypeptide(L)' 'MAPQRTRTLSEPCPRCGGELQVVELGIGSTGFNEAAAWRPIRRSCANGCPLSDEEFPDG' A
#
# COMPACT_ATOMS: atom_id res chain seq x y z
N MET A 1 8.88 14.96 6.77
CA MET A 1 8.25 14.08 5.77
C MET A 1 8.34 12.65 6.29
N ALA A 2 7.22 11.95 6.42
CA ALA A 2 7.22 10.55 6.85
C ALA A 2 7.73 9.63 5.71
N PRO A 3 8.45 8.54 6.03
CA PRO A 3 8.94 7.60 5.00
C PRO A 3 7.76 6.89 4.34
N GLN A 4 7.84 6.72 3.02
CA GLN A 4 6.87 5.95 2.22
C GLN A 4 7.56 4.75 1.59
N ARG A 5 6.87 3.61 1.55
CA ARG A 5 7.32 2.43 0.79
C ARG A 5 6.16 1.85 -0.01
N THR A 6 6.46 1.37 -1.21
CA THR A 6 5.51 0.63 -2.02
C THR A 6 5.84 -0.85 -1.92
N ARG A 7 4.88 -1.69 -1.54
CA ARG A 7 5.01 -3.15 -1.57
C ARG A 7 4.02 -3.76 -2.56
N THR A 8 4.43 -4.79 -3.27
CA THR A 8 3.54 -5.62 -4.07
C THR A 8 2.80 -6.60 -3.15
N LEU A 9 1.49 -6.66 -3.28
CA LEU A 9 0.64 -7.64 -2.61
C LEU A 9 0.67 -8.96 -3.38
N SER A 10 0.57 -10.07 -2.65
CA SER A 10 0.51 -11.41 -3.26
C SER A 10 -0.81 -11.66 -4.02
N GLU A 11 -1.85 -10.91 -3.68
CA GLU A 11 -3.14 -10.93 -4.37
C GLU A 11 -3.05 -10.16 -5.70
N PRO A 12 -3.52 -10.75 -6.82
CA PRO A 12 -3.56 -10.06 -8.10
C PRO A 12 -4.66 -9.00 -8.10
N CYS A 13 -4.50 -7.97 -8.94
CA CYS A 13 -5.49 -6.93 -9.14
C CYS A 13 -6.82 -7.56 -9.63
N PRO A 14 -7.96 -7.34 -8.94
CA PRO A 14 -9.24 -7.97 -9.28
C PRO A 14 -9.76 -7.54 -10.66
N ARG A 15 -9.31 -6.39 -11.17
CA ARG A 15 -9.76 -5.83 -12.45
C ARG A 15 -9.01 -6.36 -13.66
N CYS A 16 -7.72 -6.65 -13.52
CA CYS A 16 -6.85 -6.95 -14.67
C CYS A 16 -5.87 -8.10 -14.41
N GLY A 17 -5.92 -8.75 -13.25
CA GLY A 17 -5.05 -9.88 -12.88
C GLY A 17 -3.57 -9.50 -12.70
N GLY A 18 -3.22 -8.22 -12.82
CA GLY A 18 -1.85 -7.73 -12.70
C GLY A 18 -1.36 -7.62 -11.27
N GLU A 19 -0.10 -7.18 -11.10
CA GLU A 19 0.47 -6.95 -9.77
C GLU A 19 -0.25 -5.81 -9.04
N LEU A 20 -0.73 -6.09 -7.83
CA LEU A 20 -1.34 -5.11 -6.96
C LEU A 20 -0.28 -4.52 -6.05
N GLN A 21 -0.19 -3.21 -5.96
CA GLN A 21 0.78 -2.49 -5.14
C GLN A 21 0.05 -1.70 -4.06
N VAL A 22 0.61 -1.67 -2.86
CA VAL A 22 0.15 -0.80 -1.77
C VAL A 22 1.27 0.11 -1.33
N VAL A 23 0.97 1.40 -1.29
CA VAL A 23 1.80 2.44 -0.68
C VAL A 23 1.49 2.44 0.80
N GLU A 24 2.54 2.25 1.59
CA GLU A 24 2.49 2.31 3.04
C GLU A 24 3.27 3.53 3.53
N LEU A 25 2.66 4.23 4.48
CA LEU A 25 3.28 5.32 5.20
C LEU A 25 3.84 4.79 6.51
N GLY A 26 5.12 5.05 6.77
CA GLY A 26 5.72 4.79 8.07
C GLY A 26 5.17 5.78 9.09
N ILE A 27 4.30 5.30 9.97
CA ILE A 27 3.84 5.97 11.18
C ILE A 27 4.72 5.49 12.34
N GLY A 28 5.88 6.10 12.50
CA GLY A 28 6.77 5.84 13.63
C GLY A 28 7.63 7.06 13.88
N SER A 29 7.71 7.48 15.14
CA SER A 29 8.68 8.49 15.57
C SER A 29 10.07 7.98 15.24
N THR A 30 10.88 8.82 14.62
CA THR A 30 12.27 8.57 14.23
C THR A 30 13.15 8.24 15.43
N GLY A 31 13.04 7.02 15.96
CA GLY A 31 13.98 6.39 16.87
C GLY A 31 14.68 5.28 16.11
N PHE A 32 16.00 5.39 15.93
CA PHE A 32 16.84 4.29 15.43
C PHE A 32 16.52 3.03 16.26
N ASN A 33 15.79 2.05 15.67
CA ASN A 33 15.37 0.74 16.23
C ASN A 33 13.89 0.55 16.63
N GLU A 34 13.00 1.53 16.50
CA GLU A 34 11.56 1.19 16.52
C GLU A 34 11.14 0.80 15.11
N ALA A 35 10.65 -0.44 14.94
CA ALA A 35 10.10 -0.88 13.67
C ALA A 35 9.01 0.11 13.28
N ALA A 36 9.27 0.96 12.28
CA ALA A 36 8.30 1.94 11.83
C ALA A 36 6.98 1.19 11.58
N ALA A 37 5.91 1.54 12.29
CA ALA A 37 4.63 0.93 11.98
C ALA A 37 4.27 1.39 10.58
N TRP A 38 3.97 0.46 9.68
CA TRP A 38 3.64 0.79 8.30
C TRP A 38 2.12 0.69 8.17
N ARG A 39 1.47 1.82 7.85
CA ARG A 39 0.04 1.81 7.55
C ARG A 39 -0.17 1.95 6.06
N PRO A 40 -1.00 1.08 5.44
CA PRO A 40 -1.39 1.27 4.06
C PRO A 40 -2.14 2.59 3.94
N ILE A 41 -1.74 3.43 2.98
CA ILE A 41 -2.41 4.72 2.70
C ILE A 41 -3.02 4.78 1.30
N ARG A 42 -2.58 3.90 0.39
CA ARG A 42 -3.08 3.87 -0.99
C ARG A 42 -2.79 2.54 -1.65
N ARG A 43 -3.74 1.97 -2.38
CA ARG A 43 -3.52 0.81 -3.25
C ARG A 43 -3.62 1.23 -4.72
N SER A 44 -2.75 0.66 -5.55
CA SER A 44 -2.65 0.94 -6.98
C SER A 44 -2.28 -0.33 -7.72
N CYS A 45 -2.85 -0.56 -8.91
CA CYS A 45 -2.37 -1.64 -9.77
C CYS A 45 -1.15 -1.16 -10.55
N ALA A 46 -0.11 -2.01 -10.66
CA ALA A 46 1.09 -1.73 -11.45
C ALA A 46 0.77 -1.43 -12.93
N ASN A 47 -0.31 -2.02 -13.46
CA ASN A 47 -0.78 -1.80 -14.83
C ASN A 47 -1.65 -0.54 -15.01
N GLY A 48 -1.85 0.27 -13.96
CA GLY A 48 -2.68 1.48 -14.04
C GLY A 48 -4.18 1.23 -14.11
N CYS A 49 -4.64 0.02 -13.76
CA CYS A 49 -6.06 -0.32 -13.72
C CYS A 49 -6.78 0.52 -12.65
N PRO A 50 -7.95 1.12 -12.95
CA PRO A 50 -8.74 1.84 -11.95
C PRO A 50 -9.26 0.84 -10.92
N LEU A 51 -8.77 0.96 -9.69
CA LEU A 51 -9.27 0.22 -8.54
C LEU A 51 -10.39 1.04 -7.90
N SER A 52 -11.57 0.44 -7.69
CA SER A 52 -12.64 1.09 -6.95
C SER A 52 -12.32 1.11 -5.46
N ASP A 53 -12.59 2.23 -4.79
CA ASP A 53 -12.44 2.42 -3.34
C ASP A 53 -13.25 1.38 -2.53
N GLU A 54 -14.38 0.90 -3.10
CA GLU A 54 -15.22 -0.16 -2.55
C GLU A 54 -14.53 -1.53 -2.41
N GLU A 55 -13.49 -1.83 -3.18
CA GLU A 55 -12.78 -3.12 -3.09
C GLU A 55 -11.72 -3.17 -1.98
N PHE A 56 -11.52 -2.04 -1.27
CA PHE A 56 -10.55 -1.95 -0.19
C PHE A 56 -11.16 -1.21 1.00
N PRO A 57 -11.93 -1.89 1.87
CA PRO A 57 -12.42 -1.26 3.08
C PRO A 57 -11.22 -0.80 3.92
N ASP A 58 -11.06 0.52 4.03
CA ASP A 58 -10.16 1.18 4.96
C ASP A 58 -10.66 0.81 6.38
N GLY A 59 -9.98 -0.16 7.00
CA GLY A 59 -10.16 -0.56 8.38
C GLY A 59 -9.00 -0.08 9.23
#